data_AF-A0A6N7B2C4-F1
#
_entry.id   AF-A0A6N7B2C4-F1
#
_cell.length_a   1.000
_cell.length_b   1.000
_cell.length_c   1.000
_cell.angle_alpha   90.00
_cell.angle_beta   90.00
_cell.angle_gamma   90.00
#
_symmetry.space_group_name_H-M   'P 1'
#
loop_
_entity.id
_entity.type
_entity.pdbx_description
1 polymer ?
#
loop_
_entity_poly.entity_id
_entity_poly.type
_entity_poly.pdbx_seq_one_letter_code
_entity_poly.pdbx_strand_id
1 'polypeptide(L)' 'MPQGVTLELPVEGGTWYVAHGGPFAIVNHHNRVAGQRYGLDLTHLPTNGWIVREHGPVPSSYSSWDALVVAPVDGVVISL' A
#
# COMPACT_ATOMS: atom_id res chain seq x y z
N MET A 1 -20.17 -6.24 -23.19
CA MET A 1 -19.71 -6.07 -21.79
C MET A 1 -18.24 -5.70 -21.86
N PRO A 2 -17.77 -4.59 -21.25
CA PRO A 2 -16.34 -4.39 -21.13
C PRO A 2 -15.78 -5.54 -20.29
N GLN A 3 -14.75 -6.21 -20.79
CA GLN A 3 -14.02 -7.21 -20.01
C GLN A 3 -13.25 -6.46 -18.92
N GLY A 4 -13.69 -6.59 -17.68
CA GLY A 4 -12.91 -6.12 -16.53
C GLY A 4 -11.75 -7.08 -16.27
N VAL A 5 -10.62 -6.54 -15.81
CA VAL A 5 -9.51 -7.34 -15.28
C VAL A 5 -9.59 -7.33 -13.76
N THR A 6 -9.42 -8.50 -13.14
CA THR A 6 -9.30 -8.59 -11.68
C THR A 6 -7.90 -8.13 -11.30
N LEU A 7 -7.82 -7.19 -10.36
CA LEU A 7 -6.55 -6.75 -9.78
C LEU A 7 -6.35 -7.47 -8.44
N GLU A 8 -5.16 -7.99 -8.24
CA GLU A 8 -4.70 -8.50 -6.96
C GLU A 8 -4.00 -7.40 -6.15
N LEU A 9 -3.92 -7.59 -4.84
CA LEU A 9 -3.14 -6.67 -4.00
C LEU A 9 -1.65 -6.85 -4.33
N PRO A 10 -0.90 -5.76 -4.56
CA PRO A 10 0.50 -5.84 -5.01
C PRO A 10 1.48 -6.11 -3.86
N VAL A 11 1.05 -6.88 -2.85
CA VAL A 11 1.83 -7.19 -1.65
C VAL A 11 1.62 -8.65 -1.27
N GLU A 12 2.70 -9.29 -0.83
CA GLU A 12 2.69 -10.69 -0.44
C GLU A 12 3.09 -10.87 1.03
N GLY A 13 2.65 -11.99 1.61
CA GLY A 13 3.06 -12.44 2.94
C GLY A 13 2.46 -11.62 4.09
N GLY A 14 2.05 -12.33 5.14
CA GLY A 14 1.56 -11.71 6.37
C GLY A 14 0.23 -10.97 6.20
N THR A 15 -0.01 -10.00 7.08
CA THR A 15 -1.26 -9.23 7.14
C THR A 15 -0.98 -7.78 6.75
N TRP A 16 -1.79 -7.23 5.85
CA TRP A 16 -1.67 -5.85 5.39
C TRP A 16 -2.94 -5.05 5.69
N TYR A 17 -2.76 -3.76 5.99
CA TYR A 17 -3.86 -2.83 6.28
C TYR A 17 -3.77 -1.57 5.43
N VAL A 18 -4.93 -1.03 5.08
CA VAL A 18 -5.05 0.31 4.50
C VAL A 18 -4.97 1.32 5.65
N ALA A 19 -3.82 1.99 5.79
CA ALA A 19 -3.61 3.02 6.81
C ALA A 19 -4.27 4.35 6.40
N HIS A 20 -4.20 4.68 5.11
CA HIS A 20 -4.94 5.79 4.51
C HIS A 20 -5.49 5.40 3.15
N GLY A 21 -6.67 5.90 2.83
CA GLY A 21 -7.28 5.69 1.53
C GLY A 21 -8.78 5.97 1.51
N GLY A 22 -9.35 5.92 0.32
CA GLY A 22 -10.78 6.12 0.12
C GLY A 22 -11.19 7.58 -0.13
N PRO A 23 -12.51 7.82 -0.27
CA PRO A 23 -13.03 9.04 -0.86
C PRO A 23 -13.12 10.24 0.11
N PHE A 24 -12.93 10.02 1.41
CA PHE A 24 -13.16 11.04 2.43
C PHE A 24 -11.85 11.48 3.09
N ALA A 25 -11.72 12.80 3.32
CA ALA A 25 -10.54 13.39 3.95
C ALA A 25 -10.26 12.88 5.38
N ILE A 26 -11.25 12.33 6.07
CA ILE A 26 -11.08 11.78 7.42
C ILE A 26 -10.27 10.47 7.45
N VAL A 27 -10.28 9.70 6.37
CA VAL A 27 -9.56 8.41 6.24
C VAL A 27 -8.44 8.46 5.21
N ASN A 28 -8.31 9.56 4.47
CA ASN A 28 -7.32 9.72 3.43
C ASN A 28 -6.61 11.06 3.57
N HIS A 29 -5.41 11.03 4.14
CA HIS A 29 -4.54 12.21 4.28
C HIS A 29 -4.26 12.90 2.93
N HIS A 30 -4.20 12.11 1.85
CA HIS A 30 -3.93 12.58 0.49
C HIS A 30 -5.20 12.98 -0.29
N ASN A 31 -6.38 13.01 0.33
CA ASN A 31 -7.64 13.34 -0.36
C ASN A 31 -7.59 14.69 -1.11
N ARG A 32 -6.86 15.67 -0.56
CA ARG A 32 -6.69 17.00 -1.18
C ARG A 32 -5.67 17.02 -2.33
N VAL A 33 -4.81 16.01 -2.43
CA VAL A 33 -3.80 15.90 -3.49
C VAL A 33 -4.42 15.15 -4.67
N ALA A 34 -4.71 15.87 -5.77
CA ALA A 34 -5.49 15.33 -6.88
C ALA A 34 -4.92 14.01 -7.46
N GLY A 35 -3.59 13.93 -7.62
CA GLY A 35 -2.92 12.72 -8.12
C GLY A 35 -2.90 11.54 -7.16
N GLN A 36 -3.21 11.75 -5.88
CA GLN A 36 -3.16 10.72 -4.83
C GLN A 36 -4.52 10.49 -4.14
N ARG A 37 -5.58 11.20 -4.56
CA ARG A 37 -6.90 11.19 -3.90
C ARG A 37 -7.53 9.80 -3.80
N TYR A 38 -7.17 8.88 -4.68
CA TYR A 38 -7.67 7.50 -4.69
C TYR A 38 -6.56 6.47 -4.45
N GLY A 39 -5.36 6.93 -4.06
CA GLY A 39 -4.29 6.07 -3.61
C GLY A 39 -4.65 5.38 -2.29
N LEU A 40 -4.05 4.22 -2.07
CA LEU A 40 -4.12 3.46 -0.83
C LEU A 40 -2.71 3.37 -0.24
N ASP A 41 -2.57 3.79 1.00
CA ASP A 41 -1.34 3.61 1.76
C ASP A 41 -1.45 2.28 2.50
N LEU A 42 -0.62 1.32 2.12
CA LEU A 42 -0.59 -0.01 2.72
C LEU A 42 0.50 -0.12 3.79
N THR A 43 0.17 -0.75 4.92
CA THR A 43 1.13 -1.08 5.97
C THR A 43 1.10 -2.57 6.30
N HIS A 44 2.27 -3.17 6.46
CA HIS A 44 2.40 -4.56 6.91
C HIS A 44 2.24 -4.61 8.42
N LEU A 45 1.34 -5.45 8.94
CA LEU A 45 1.15 -5.66 10.37
C LEU A 45 1.82 -6.96 10.81
N PRO A 46 3.02 -6.87 11.43
CA PRO A 46 3.67 -8.04 12.01
C PRO A 46 2.89 -8.57 13.23
N THR A 47 3.20 -9.80 13.64
CA THR A 47 2.53 -10.50 14.75
C THR A 47 2.65 -9.81 16.10
N ASN A 48 3.66 -8.97 16.30
CA ASN A 48 3.81 -8.16 17.51
C ASN A 48 2.86 -6.93 17.54
N GLY A 49 2.13 -6.67 16.46
CA GLY A 49 1.15 -5.58 16.36
C GLY A 49 1.75 -4.19 16.10
N TRP A 50 3.06 -4.08 15.94
CA TRP A 50 3.75 -2.79 15.78
C TRP A 50 4.31 -2.62 14.38
N ILE A 51 3.80 -1.65 13.63
CA ILE A 51 4.26 -1.32 12.27
C ILE A 51 5.62 -0.61 12.25
N VAL A 52 6.07 -0.10 13.40
CA VAL A 52 7.38 0.54 13.59
C VAL A 52 8.13 -0.23 14.67
N ARG A 53 9.35 -0.68 14.37
CA ARG A 53 10.20 -1.50 15.24
C ARG A 53 11.02 -0.65 16.22
N GLU A 54 11.34 0.59 15.84
CA GLU A 54 12.27 1.45 16.56
C GLU A 54 11.83 2.92 16.45
N HIS A 55 12.07 3.72 17.49
CA HIS A 55 11.78 5.15 17.44
C HIS A 55 12.73 5.89 16.50
N GLY A 56 12.18 6.63 15.54
CA GLY A 56 12.92 7.52 14.65
C GLY A 56 12.51 7.39 13.18
N PRO A 57 12.70 8.43 12.35
CA PRO A 57 12.29 8.45 10.95
C PRO A 57 13.30 7.72 10.06
N VAL A 58 13.61 6.46 10.39
CA VAL A 58 14.48 5.63 9.57
C VAL A 58 13.60 4.67 8.76
N PRO A 59 13.67 4.65 7.42
CA PRO A 59 12.80 3.79 6.62
C PRO A 59 12.87 2.31 7.01
N SER A 60 14.05 1.81 7.39
CA SER A 60 14.25 0.44 7.86
C SER A 60 13.59 0.10 9.19
N SER A 61 13.06 1.08 9.93
CA SER A 61 12.31 0.83 11.16
C SER A 61 10.87 0.36 10.88
N TYR A 62 10.37 0.55 9.66
CA TYR A 62 9.01 0.14 9.28
C TYR A 62 8.96 -1.36 8.94
N SER A 63 7.90 -2.04 9.38
CA SER A 63 7.66 -3.46 9.12
C SER A 63 7.45 -3.81 7.64
N SER A 64 7.10 -2.82 6.82
CA SER A 64 6.96 -2.91 5.37
C SER A 64 8.27 -2.63 4.61
N TRP A 65 9.33 -2.25 5.31
CA TRP A 65 10.63 -2.05 4.68
C TRP A 65 11.15 -3.37 4.08
N ASP A 66 11.72 -3.30 2.88
CA ASP A 66 12.15 -4.43 2.04
C ASP A 66 11.04 -5.46 1.72
N ALA A 67 9.77 -5.17 2.00
CA ALA A 67 8.68 -6.02 1.58
C ALA A 67 8.56 -6.04 0.06
N LEU A 68 8.37 -7.24 -0.50
CA LEU A 68 8.22 -7.40 -1.93
C LEU A 68 6.90 -6.78 -2.40
N VAL A 69 6.99 -5.91 -3.40
CA VAL A 69 5.85 -5.39 -4.14
C VAL A 69 5.79 -6.12 -5.47
N VAL A 70 4.65 -6.77 -5.73
CA VAL A 70 4.43 -7.57 -6.95
C VAL A 70 3.49 -6.87 -7.91
N ALA A 71 3.48 -7.30 -9.16
CA ALA A 71 2.52 -6.81 -10.14
C ALA A 71 1.10 -7.24 -9.73
N PRO A 72 0.10 -6.34 -9.75
CA PRO A 72 -1.28 -6.69 -9.38
C PRO A 72 -2.00 -7.54 -10.44
N VAL A 73 -1.38 -7.74 -11.61
CA VAL A 73 -1.92 -8.46 -12.75
C VAL A 73 -0.79 -8.82 -13.72
N ASP A 74 -1.01 -9.86 -14.52
CA ASP A 74 -0.17 -10.16 -15.67
C ASP A 74 -0.18 -9.02 -16.69
N GLY A 75 0.99 -8.73 -17.28
CA GLY A 75 1.11 -7.68 -18.27
C GLY A 75 2.54 -7.43 -18.75
N VAL A 76 2.72 -6.32 -19.46
CA VAL A 76 4.02 -5.89 -19.97
C VAL A 76 4.33 -4.51 -19.39
N VAL A 77 5.50 -4.38 -18.76
CA VAL A 77 6.00 -3.08 -18.30
C VAL A 77 6.38 -2.24 -19.53
N ILE A 78 5.73 -1.09 -19.69
CA ILE A 78 5.94 -0.20 -20.85
C ILE A 78 6.92 0.96 -20.59
N SER A 79 7.20 1.25 -19.32
CA SER A 79 8.13 2.30 -18.88
C SER A 79 8.60 2.04 -17.44
N LEU A 80 9.79 2.54 -17.10
CA LEU A 80 10.30 2.64 -15.73
C LEU A 80 10.24 4.09 -15.25
#